data_AF-A0A524G200-F1
#
_entry.id   AF-A0A524G200-F1
#
_cell.length_a   1.000
_cell.length_b   1.000
_cell.length_c   1.000
_cell.angle_alpha   90.00
_cell.angle_beta   90.00
_cell.angle_gamma   90.00
#
_symmetry.space_group_name_H-M   'P 1'
#
loop_
_entity.id
_entity.type
_entity.pdbx_description
1 polymer ?
#
loop_
_entity_poly.entity_id
_entity_poly.type
_entity_poly.pdbx_seq_one_letter_code
_entity_poly.pdbx_strand_id
1 'polypeptide(L)'
;MKIRAVANVPISANVYSVYVRQRKDTSTQVFSLDYGDWMRVFDAKGSLRSTRKWSSKVRCIAVADIEGEGKDALVGGVGNKVLVVDHRGSTVWNIRLESDVVACDARDVDGDDAAEVVVALQNNRVILYNNDKDAIFTRNITQPISDIWLEDITSDGELEVVIADKTGRITILSSNGYHLRELQLGDKITVFAILSYDKRKLFVTGDLSSTLKIWDIDGSEIDCLDVGNVPRAMATGVPDDISDIAYLVVSTKDRKLSFWEVEQTNKASKAERVILQQIGSTKEILYRRAIKCGNCGAPTSPEAASCSSCGAKLQMMEEYVIKEFIQESIDTITMKHQQIKLKDLDRILRKTLPRPATYNLRRSLQTMIKSDYFEGYLDGSTFVRTEPKKKQRFKKLEDKEVKSVKSALVDLLQGTDSISVSKMERETGIDRILLRRTLIILLGEGIIHGTLEGDLFVLDEKMNSQFFAERLIEELKALTG
;
A
#
# COMPACT_ATOMS: atom_id res chain seq x y z
N MET A 1 18.17 16.06 19.11
CA MET A 1 17.43 14.91 19.67
C MET A 1 17.67 14.88 21.17
N LYS A 2 16.63 14.68 21.96
CA LYS A 2 16.72 14.41 23.40
C LYS A 2 16.02 13.09 23.69
N ILE A 3 16.67 12.21 24.43
CA ILE A 3 16.12 10.92 24.83
C ILE A 3 15.99 10.92 26.34
N ARG A 4 14.79 10.61 26.85
CA ARG A 4 14.49 10.60 28.28
C ARG A 4 13.90 9.25 28.68
N ALA A 5 14.50 8.61 29.70
CA ALA A 5 13.91 7.44 30.34
C ALA A 5 12.64 7.84 31.10
N VAL A 6 11.54 7.15 30.84
CA VAL A 6 10.25 7.36 31.50
C VAL A 6 10.00 6.30 32.57
N ALA A 7 10.20 5.03 32.22
CA ALA A 7 9.92 3.90 33.10
C ALA A 7 10.77 2.69 32.76
N ASN A 8 10.98 1.84 33.75
CA ASN A 8 11.60 0.53 33.57
C ASN A 8 10.81 -0.49 34.39
N VAL A 9 10.22 -1.46 33.71
CA VAL A 9 9.22 -2.37 34.28
C VAL A 9 9.74 -3.81 34.19
N PRO A 10 9.94 -4.51 35.31
CA PRO A 10 10.26 -5.94 35.29
C PRO A 10 9.04 -6.73 34.83
N ILE A 11 9.27 -7.74 33.99
CA ILE A 11 8.23 -8.60 33.42
C ILE A 11 8.48 -10.08 33.78
N SER A 12 7.40 -10.86 33.90
CA SER A 12 7.50 -12.23 34.39
C SER A 12 8.09 -13.22 33.37
N ALA A 13 7.93 -12.91 32.07
CA ALA A 13 8.37 -13.73 30.96
C ALA A 13 9.08 -12.87 29.90
N ASN A 14 9.81 -13.51 28.99
CA ASN A 14 10.46 -12.82 27.87
C ASN A 14 9.40 -12.29 26.90
N VAL A 15 9.47 -10.99 26.61
CA VAL A 15 8.65 -10.35 25.57
C VAL A 15 9.30 -10.58 24.20
N TYR A 16 8.47 -10.92 23.22
CA TYR A 16 8.90 -11.22 21.85
C TYR A 16 8.37 -10.22 20.81
N SER A 17 7.40 -9.40 21.19
CA SER A 17 6.82 -8.33 20.37
C SER A 17 6.25 -7.24 21.28
N VAL A 18 6.43 -6.00 20.87
CA VAL A 18 5.87 -4.81 21.52
C VAL A 18 5.12 -4.03 20.45
N TYR A 19 4.06 -3.32 20.84
CA TYR A 19 3.35 -2.39 19.97
C TYR A 19 3.00 -1.13 20.77
N VAL A 20 3.23 0.04 20.17
CA VAL A 20 2.94 1.34 20.80
C VAL A 20 1.83 2.00 20.02
N ARG A 21 0.68 2.19 20.67
CA ARG A 21 -0.44 2.97 20.13
C ARG A 21 -0.40 4.36 20.74
N GLN A 22 -0.03 5.36 19.95
CA GLN A 22 -0.10 6.76 20.31
C GLN A 22 -1.30 7.37 19.58
N ARG A 23 -2.28 7.89 20.34
CA ARG A 23 -3.50 8.50 19.78
C ARG A 23 -3.37 10.03 19.74
N LYS A 24 -4.18 10.68 18.89
CA LYS A 24 -4.27 12.15 18.75
C LYS A 24 -4.69 12.89 20.03
N ASP A 25 -5.27 12.18 20.99
CA ASP A 25 -5.59 12.72 22.32
C ASP A 25 -4.40 12.59 23.30
N THR A 26 -3.20 12.31 22.78
CA THR A 26 -1.95 12.03 23.51
C THR A 26 -1.98 10.79 24.41
N SER A 27 -3.05 9.99 24.36
CA SER A 27 -3.09 8.74 25.11
C SER A 27 -2.20 7.70 24.43
N THR A 28 -1.13 7.31 25.11
CA THR A 28 -0.24 6.24 24.67
C THR A 28 -0.53 4.96 25.43
N GLN A 29 -0.76 3.89 24.69
CA GLN A 29 -0.90 2.53 25.18
C GLN A 29 0.22 1.67 24.62
N VAL A 30 0.83 0.87 25.50
CA VAL A 30 1.93 -0.01 25.13
C VAL A 30 1.50 -1.45 25.36
N PHE A 31 1.51 -2.23 24.30
CA PHE A 31 1.13 -3.64 24.31
C PHE A 31 2.41 -4.46 24.29
N SER A 32 2.56 -5.39 25.23
CA SER A 32 3.67 -6.35 25.25
C SER A 32 3.14 -7.76 25.15
N LEU A 33 3.70 -8.54 24.22
CA LEU A 33 3.38 -9.95 24.01
C LEU A 33 4.54 -10.82 24.48
N ASP A 34 4.27 -11.78 25.35
CA ASP A 34 5.32 -12.62 25.96
C ASP A 34 5.08 -14.13 25.84
N TYR A 35 6.17 -14.89 25.99
CA TYR A 35 6.16 -16.36 25.91
C TYR A 35 5.44 -17.06 27.07
N GLY A 36 4.89 -16.33 28.03
CA GLY A 36 4.01 -16.85 29.08
C GLY A 36 2.53 -16.89 28.68
N ASP A 37 2.22 -16.68 27.39
CA ASP A 37 0.87 -16.58 26.84
C ASP A 37 0.05 -15.41 27.39
N TRP A 38 0.71 -14.26 27.60
CA TRP A 38 0.07 -13.04 28.05
C TRP A 38 0.33 -11.87 27.10
N MET A 39 -0.73 -11.08 26.90
CA MET A 39 -0.66 -9.71 26.43
C MET A 39 -0.87 -8.79 27.63
N ARG A 40 0.07 -7.88 27.85
CA ARG A 40 -0.06 -6.82 28.87
C ARG A 40 -0.17 -5.47 28.20
N VAL A 41 -1.00 -4.60 28.78
CA VAL A 41 -1.20 -3.24 28.31
C VAL A 41 -0.73 -2.29 29.40
N PHE A 42 0.21 -1.44 29.08
CA PHE A 42 0.75 -0.38 29.94
C PHE A 42 0.32 0.99 29.41
N ASP A 43 0.34 1.99 30.29
CA ASP A 43 0.32 3.38 29.83
C ASP A 43 1.73 3.88 29.47
N ALA A 44 1.81 5.14 29.02
CA ALA A 44 3.05 5.83 28.71
C ALA A 44 4.10 5.79 29.85
N LYS A 45 3.66 5.70 31.11
CA LYS A 45 4.49 5.74 32.31
C LYS A 45 4.87 4.34 32.80
N GLY A 46 4.57 3.29 32.02
CA GLY A 46 4.86 1.91 32.39
C GLY A 46 3.92 1.33 33.46
N SER A 47 2.82 1.99 33.80
CA SER A 47 1.85 1.44 34.74
C SER A 47 0.98 0.40 34.05
N LEU A 48 0.92 -0.82 34.60
CA LEU A 48 0.10 -1.91 34.06
C LEU A 48 -1.39 -1.55 34.16
N ARG A 49 -2.07 -1.50 33.02
CA ARG A 49 -3.51 -1.19 32.91
C ARG A 49 -4.37 -2.44 32.73
N SER A 50 -3.86 -3.44 32.01
CA SER A 50 -4.62 -4.64 31.70
C SER A 50 -3.73 -5.84 31.40
N THR A 51 -4.27 -7.03 31.57
CA THR A 51 -3.65 -8.30 31.19
C THR A 51 -4.70 -9.21 30.56
N ARG A 52 -4.34 -9.89 29.47
CA ARG A 52 -5.21 -10.79 28.71
C ARG A 52 -4.41 -12.01 28.28
N LYS A 53 -5.04 -13.19 28.31
CA LYS A 53 -4.44 -14.39 27.71
C LYS A 53 -4.23 -14.15 26.22
N TRP A 54 -3.07 -14.51 25.73
CA TRP A 54 -2.67 -14.29 24.35
C TRP A 54 -1.77 -15.43 23.89
N SER A 55 -2.09 -16.07 22.77
CA SER A 55 -1.28 -17.20 22.30
C SER A 55 0.10 -16.74 21.85
N SER A 56 1.16 -17.31 22.43
CA SER A 56 2.54 -17.10 22.00
C SER A 56 2.84 -17.58 20.57
N LYS A 57 1.89 -18.27 19.93
CA LYS A 57 1.96 -18.60 18.49
C LYS A 57 1.78 -17.38 17.60
N VAL A 58 1.21 -16.28 18.12
CA VAL A 58 1.09 -15.03 17.35
C VAL A 58 2.43 -14.30 17.42
N ARG A 59 3.15 -14.23 16.29
CA ARG A 59 4.53 -13.77 16.23
C ARG A 59 4.70 -12.26 16.02
N CYS A 60 3.77 -11.66 15.29
CA CYS A 60 3.68 -10.23 15.02
C CYS A 60 2.23 -9.78 15.15
N ILE A 61 2.01 -8.49 15.41
CA ILE A 61 0.70 -7.86 15.43
C ILE A 61 0.75 -6.51 14.73
N ALA A 62 -0.36 -6.15 14.08
CA ALA A 62 -0.63 -4.80 13.59
C ALA A 62 -2.10 -4.46 13.83
N VAL A 63 -2.42 -3.17 13.87
CA VAL A 63 -3.78 -2.67 14.11
C VAL A 63 -4.10 -1.65 13.02
N ALA A 64 -5.17 -1.91 12.26
CA ALA A 64 -5.56 -1.06 11.15
C ALA A 64 -7.04 -1.24 10.80
N ASP A 65 -7.62 -0.26 10.12
CA ASP A 65 -8.98 -0.35 9.56
C ASP A 65 -8.95 -1.09 8.21
N ILE A 66 -8.94 -2.42 8.27
CA ILE A 66 -8.80 -3.30 7.10
C ILE A 66 -9.96 -3.15 6.10
N GLU A 67 -11.12 -2.69 6.57
CA GLU A 67 -12.32 -2.58 5.74
C GLU A 67 -12.67 -1.13 5.37
N GLY A 68 -11.97 -0.12 5.90
CA GLY A 68 -12.27 1.30 5.67
C GLY A 68 -13.64 1.75 6.20
N GLU A 69 -14.09 1.16 7.31
CA GLU A 69 -15.40 1.41 7.93
C GLU A 69 -15.30 2.17 9.27
N GLY A 70 -14.14 2.77 9.55
CA GLY A 70 -13.81 3.46 10.80
C GLY A 70 -13.58 2.53 11.98
N LYS A 71 -13.28 1.24 11.76
CA LYS A 71 -13.16 0.24 12.83
C LYS A 71 -11.92 -0.61 12.68
N ASP A 72 -10.97 -0.36 13.58
CA ASP A 72 -9.74 -1.15 13.69
C ASP A 72 -10.02 -2.65 13.82
N ALA A 73 -9.28 -3.43 13.03
CA ALA A 73 -9.10 -4.87 13.16
C ALA A 73 -7.68 -5.17 13.68
N LEU A 74 -7.51 -6.38 14.20
CA LEU A 74 -6.23 -6.90 14.64
C LEU A 74 -5.69 -7.86 13.59
N VAL A 75 -4.52 -7.54 13.07
CA VAL A 75 -3.75 -8.38 12.14
C VAL A 75 -2.72 -9.15 12.95
N GLY A 76 -2.59 -10.46 12.74
CA GLY A 76 -1.63 -11.29 13.43
C GLY A 76 -1.02 -12.37 12.53
N GLY A 77 0.30 -12.49 12.58
CA GLY A 77 1.02 -13.63 12.02
C GLY A 77 1.00 -14.80 13.00
N VAL A 78 0.40 -15.93 12.63
CA VAL A 78 0.21 -17.11 13.50
C VAL A 78 0.77 -18.36 12.83
N GLY A 79 2.03 -18.69 13.13
CA GLY A 79 2.78 -19.69 12.36
C GLY A 79 2.79 -19.31 10.88
N ASN A 80 2.40 -20.21 10.00
CA ASN A 80 2.32 -19.97 8.55
C ASN A 80 1.01 -19.30 8.08
N LYS A 81 0.34 -18.53 8.93
CA LYS A 81 -0.94 -17.89 8.61
C LYS A 81 -0.93 -16.41 8.94
N VAL A 82 -1.68 -15.65 8.16
CA VAL A 82 -2.11 -14.30 8.50
C VAL A 82 -3.58 -14.35 8.87
N LEU A 83 -3.87 -13.98 10.11
CA LEU A 83 -5.22 -13.93 10.66
C LEU A 83 -5.58 -12.46 10.88
N VAL A 84 -6.72 -12.04 10.36
CA VAL A 84 -7.30 -10.72 10.67
C VAL A 84 -8.60 -10.95 11.40
N VAL A 85 -8.75 -10.27 12.55
CA VAL A 85 -9.91 -10.38 13.42
C VAL A 85 -10.50 -9.00 13.65
N ASP A 86 -11.80 -8.83 13.43
CA ASP A 86 -12.47 -7.55 13.62
C ASP A 86 -12.56 -7.12 15.10
N HIS A 87 -13.04 -5.89 15.32
CA HIS A 87 -13.32 -5.34 16.65
C HIS A 87 -14.27 -6.19 17.54
N ARG A 88 -14.97 -7.19 16.99
CA ARG A 88 -15.87 -8.10 17.71
C ARG A 88 -15.25 -9.47 17.98
N GLY A 89 -14.04 -9.73 17.48
CA GLY A 89 -13.41 -11.04 17.59
C GLY A 89 -13.73 -12.00 16.44
N SER A 90 -14.39 -11.54 15.38
CA SER A 90 -14.75 -12.36 14.21
C SER A 90 -13.61 -12.38 13.19
N THR A 91 -13.29 -13.55 12.65
CA THR A 91 -12.26 -13.69 11.61
C THR A 91 -12.72 -13.09 10.29
N VAL A 92 -11.98 -12.09 9.79
CA VAL A 92 -12.19 -11.45 8.48
C VAL A 92 -11.28 -12.09 7.42
N TRP A 93 -10.01 -12.31 7.78
CA TRP A 93 -9.02 -12.96 6.91
C TRP A 93 -8.41 -14.17 7.61
N ASN A 94 -8.14 -15.20 6.82
CA ASN A 94 -7.41 -16.39 7.24
C ASN A 94 -6.64 -16.93 6.04
N ILE A 95 -5.47 -16.34 5.78
CA ILE A 95 -4.63 -16.68 4.64
C ILE A 95 -3.56 -17.64 5.11
N ARG A 96 -3.46 -18.80 4.44
CA ARG A 96 -2.37 -19.75 4.67
C ARG A 96 -1.24 -19.47 3.69
N LEU A 97 -0.04 -19.36 4.24
CA LEU A 97 1.19 -19.05 3.52
C LEU A 97 2.11 -20.26 3.48
N GLU A 98 3.12 -20.19 2.62
CA GLU A 98 4.08 -21.27 2.39
C GLU A 98 5.16 -21.37 3.48
N SER A 99 5.29 -20.36 4.34
CA SER A 99 6.28 -20.30 5.42
C SER A 99 5.75 -19.49 6.61
N ASP A 100 6.40 -19.61 7.76
CA ASP A 100 6.01 -18.94 8.99
C ASP A 100 6.17 -17.42 8.88
N VAL A 101 5.20 -16.68 9.41
CA VAL A 101 5.21 -15.22 9.47
C VAL A 101 6.19 -14.77 10.55
N VAL A 102 7.11 -13.90 10.16
CA VAL A 102 8.15 -13.33 11.04
C VAL A 102 7.74 -11.95 11.52
N ALA A 103 7.24 -11.11 10.60
CA ALA A 103 6.83 -9.74 10.88
C ALA A 103 5.64 -9.36 9.99
N CYS A 104 4.85 -8.38 10.43
CA CYS A 104 3.70 -7.88 9.70
C CYS A 104 3.40 -6.44 10.12
N ASP A 105 2.88 -5.66 9.18
CA ASP A 105 2.34 -4.31 9.41
C ASP A 105 1.08 -4.12 8.54
N ALA A 106 0.23 -3.15 8.89
CA ALA A 106 -0.99 -2.86 8.16
C ALA A 106 -1.35 -1.37 8.23
N ARG A 107 -1.55 -0.74 7.07
CA ARG A 107 -1.91 0.68 6.90
C ARG A 107 -2.57 0.88 5.54
N ASP A 108 -3.34 1.95 5.40
CA ASP A 108 -3.89 2.41 4.12
C ASP A 108 -2.76 2.96 3.23
N VAL A 109 -2.34 2.17 2.23
CA VAL A 109 -1.19 2.46 1.36
C VAL A 109 -1.64 3.21 0.10
N ASP A 110 -2.82 2.89 -0.42
CA ASP A 110 -3.36 3.44 -1.67
C ASP A 110 -4.41 4.54 -1.48
N GLY A 111 -4.73 4.91 -0.24
CA GLY A 111 -5.64 6.00 0.09
C GLY A 111 -7.10 5.68 -0.21
N ASP A 112 -7.48 4.39 -0.23
CA ASP A 112 -8.87 3.93 -0.39
C ASP A 112 -9.64 3.83 0.95
N ASP A 113 -9.00 4.25 2.05
CA ASP A 113 -9.38 4.13 3.46
C ASP A 113 -9.36 2.72 4.06
N ALA A 114 -9.24 1.67 3.24
CA ALA A 114 -9.04 0.31 3.71
C ALA A 114 -7.54 0.02 3.79
N ALA A 115 -7.13 -0.66 4.87
CA ALA A 115 -5.72 -0.94 5.06
C ALA A 115 -5.23 -2.17 4.28
N GLU A 116 -4.11 -2.00 3.59
CA GLU A 116 -3.26 -3.09 3.10
C GLU A 116 -2.56 -3.78 4.26
N VAL A 117 -2.16 -5.04 4.03
CA VAL A 117 -1.39 -5.85 4.99
C VAL A 117 -0.11 -6.32 4.34
N VAL A 118 1.03 -5.92 4.92
CA VAL A 118 2.35 -6.42 4.52
C VAL A 118 2.81 -7.51 5.48
N VAL A 119 3.33 -8.61 4.93
CA VAL A 119 3.85 -9.74 5.70
C VAL A 119 5.23 -10.16 5.20
N ALA A 120 6.11 -10.46 6.14
CA ALA A 120 7.43 -11.02 5.91
C ALA A 120 7.51 -12.44 6.46
N LEU A 121 8.05 -13.35 5.65
CA LEU A 121 8.09 -14.77 5.95
C LEU A 121 9.50 -15.28 6.23
N GLN A 122 9.59 -16.41 6.91
CA GLN A 122 10.86 -17.03 7.29
C GLN A 122 11.68 -17.53 6.08
N ASN A 123 11.03 -17.81 4.94
CA ASN A 123 11.69 -18.11 3.67
C ASN A 123 12.15 -16.85 2.91
N ASN A 124 12.20 -15.69 3.57
CA ASN A 124 12.59 -14.38 3.06
C ASN A 124 11.66 -13.78 2.01
N ARG A 125 10.43 -14.30 1.88
CA ARG A 125 9.43 -13.70 1.01
C ARG A 125 8.68 -12.58 1.73
N VAL A 126 8.45 -11.49 1.02
CA VAL A 126 7.59 -10.37 1.42
C VAL A 126 6.41 -10.29 0.48
N ILE A 127 5.22 -10.11 1.05
CA ILE A 127 3.96 -10.00 0.31
C ILE A 127 3.17 -8.82 0.87
N LEU A 128 2.70 -7.94 -0.02
CA LEU A 128 1.75 -6.88 0.31
C LEU A 128 0.38 -7.28 -0.25
N TYR A 129 -0.62 -7.36 0.61
CA TYR A 129 -2.00 -7.67 0.26
C TYR A 129 -2.87 -6.43 0.33
N ASN A 130 -3.79 -6.28 -0.62
CA ASN A 130 -4.88 -5.31 -0.52
C ASN A 130 -6.04 -5.84 0.33
N ASN A 131 -7.03 -4.98 0.57
CA ASN A 131 -8.27 -5.31 1.26
C ASN A 131 -9.05 -6.52 0.69
N ASP A 132 -8.93 -6.80 -0.62
CA ASP A 132 -9.54 -7.95 -1.30
C ASP A 132 -8.74 -9.27 -1.14
N LYS A 133 -7.61 -9.24 -0.42
CA LYS A 133 -6.67 -10.37 -0.21
C LYS A 133 -5.88 -10.74 -1.46
N ASP A 134 -5.86 -9.88 -2.46
CA ASP A 134 -4.98 -10.02 -3.61
C ASP A 134 -3.59 -9.48 -3.27
N ALA A 135 -2.56 -10.20 -3.70
CA ALA A 135 -1.20 -9.72 -3.56
C ALA A 135 -0.94 -8.58 -4.56
N ILE A 136 -0.73 -7.36 -4.05
CA ILE A 136 -0.28 -6.21 -4.84
C ILE A 136 1.09 -6.54 -5.44
N PHE A 137 2.01 -7.03 -4.60
CA PHE A 137 3.30 -7.55 -5.05
C PHE A 137 3.83 -8.67 -4.16
N THR A 138 4.85 -9.35 -4.68
CA THR A 138 5.69 -10.29 -3.94
C THR A 138 7.16 -9.98 -4.23
N ARG A 139 8.02 -10.00 -3.21
CA ARG A 139 9.47 -9.91 -3.35
C ARG A 139 10.18 -10.96 -2.51
N ASN A 140 11.28 -11.50 -3.03
CA ASN A 140 12.21 -12.32 -2.25
C ASN A 140 13.38 -11.46 -1.81
N ILE A 141 13.69 -11.51 -0.53
CA ILE A 141 14.82 -10.83 0.08
C ILE A 141 15.97 -11.84 0.22
N THR A 142 17.18 -11.38 -0.03
CA THR A 142 18.35 -12.28 -0.07
C THR A 142 18.66 -12.87 1.30
N GLN A 143 18.43 -12.09 2.36
CA GLN A 143 18.80 -12.44 3.73
C GLN A 143 17.57 -12.64 4.62
N PRO A 144 17.73 -13.38 5.74
CA PRO A 144 16.68 -13.53 6.75
C PRO A 144 16.14 -12.19 7.23
N ILE A 145 14.83 -12.01 7.10
CA ILE A 145 14.15 -10.78 7.50
C ILE A 145 14.11 -10.70 9.03
N SER A 146 14.39 -9.52 9.55
CA SER A 146 14.26 -9.18 10.97
C SER A 146 12.93 -8.48 11.24
N ASP A 147 12.53 -7.53 10.38
CA ASP A 147 11.32 -6.74 10.57
C ASP A 147 10.81 -6.11 9.26
N ILE A 148 9.55 -5.65 9.26
CA ILE A 148 8.91 -4.96 8.13
C ILE A 148 7.97 -3.83 8.60
N TRP A 149 7.98 -2.70 7.90
CA TRP A 149 7.21 -1.50 8.24
C TRP A 149 6.58 -0.88 6.99
N LEU A 150 5.39 -0.31 7.13
CA LEU A 150 4.76 0.59 6.15
C LEU A 150 4.92 2.03 6.64
N GLU A 151 5.66 2.86 5.91
CA GLU A 151 6.03 4.21 6.38
C GLU A 151 6.19 5.20 5.24
N ASP A 152 5.73 6.44 5.41
CA ASP A 152 5.91 7.53 4.44
C ASP A 152 7.34 8.09 4.56
N ILE A 153 8.30 7.36 4.00
CA ILE A 153 9.72 7.70 4.08
C ILE A 153 10.00 8.98 3.30
N THR A 154 9.44 9.13 2.10
CA THR A 154 9.65 10.31 1.25
C THR A 154 8.88 11.54 1.71
N SER A 155 7.97 11.40 2.68
CA SER A 155 7.08 12.47 3.17
C SER A 155 6.24 13.07 2.05
N ASP A 156 5.84 12.21 1.11
CA ASP A 156 4.97 12.57 -0.01
C ASP A 156 3.52 12.12 0.21
N GLY A 157 3.22 11.41 1.30
CA GLY A 157 1.89 10.92 1.66
C GLY A 157 1.54 9.55 1.08
N GLU A 158 2.42 8.92 0.32
CA GLU A 158 2.32 7.52 -0.08
C GLU A 158 3.28 6.68 0.77
N LEU A 159 2.84 5.50 1.20
CA LEU A 159 3.65 4.65 2.07
C LEU A 159 4.66 3.81 1.27
N GLU A 160 5.89 3.74 1.78
CA GLU A 160 6.91 2.78 1.37
C GLU A 160 6.89 1.53 2.24
N VAL A 161 7.37 0.43 1.67
CA VAL A 161 7.64 -0.81 2.41
C VAL A 161 9.11 -0.82 2.81
N VAL A 162 9.39 -0.75 4.11
CA VAL A 162 10.75 -0.79 4.66
C VAL A 162 11.01 -2.16 5.27
N ILE A 163 12.03 -2.84 4.75
CA ILE A 163 12.39 -4.20 5.14
C ILE A 163 13.76 -4.17 5.78
N ALA A 164 13.87 -4.68 7.00
CA ALA A 164 15.13 -4.80 7.71
C ALA A 164 15.54 -6.28 7.76
N ASP A 165 16.71 -6.63 7.23
CA ASP A 165 17.24 -7.98 7.34
C ASP A 165 18.23 -8.14 8.51
N LYS A 166 18.49 -9.38 8.93
CA LYS A 166 19.34 -9.69 10.08
C LYS A 166 20.81 -9.35 9.88
N THR A 167 21.24 -9.03 8.67
CA THR A 167 22.60 -8.56 8.37
C THR A 167 22.73 -7.04 8.49
N GLY A 168 21.65 -6.34 8.87
CA GLY A 168 21.63 -4.89 9.02
C GLY A 168 21.32 -4.14 7.73
N ARG A 169 21.03 -4.84 6.64
CA ARG A 169 20.63 -4.20 5.38
C ARG A 169 19.16 -3.83 5.44
N ILE A 170 18.89 -2.58 5.12
CA ILE A 170 17.55 -2.00 5.04
C ILE A 170 17.22 -1.77 3.57
N THR A 171 16.16 -2.41 3.09
CA THR A 171 15.65 -2.26 1.74
C THR A 171 14.35 -1.47 1.78
N ILE A 172 14.29 -0.38 1.04
CA ILE A 172 13.10 0.47 0.91
C ILE A 172 12.49 0.21 -0.46
N LEU A 173 11.22 -0.19 -0.47
CA LEU A 173 10.44 -0.43 -1.67
C LEU A 173 9.28 0.55 -1.78
N SER A 174 8.83 0.83 -3.01
CA SER A 174 7.56 1.51 -3.21
C SER A 174 6.37 0.62 -2.82
N SER A 175 5.17 1.20 -2.73
CA SER A 175 3.91 0.49 -2.55
C SER A 175 3.65 -0.63 -3.58
N ASN A 176 4.24 -0.55 -4.77
CA ASN A 176 4.17 -1.60 -5.80
C ASN A 176 5.35 -2.59 -5.75
N GLY A 177 6.22 -2.50 -4.75
CA GLY A 177 7.34 -3.42 -4.56
C GLY A 177 8.56 -3.12 -5.43
N TYR A 178 8.71 -1.88 -5.90
CA TYR A 178 9.89 -1.46 -6.65
C TYR A 178 11.04 -1.11 -5.73
N HIS A 179 12.27 -1.43 -6.10
CA HIS A 179 13.41 -1.07 -5.27
C HIS A 179 13.70 0.43 -5.36
N LEU A 180 13.56 1.14 -4.24
CA LEU A 180 13.86 2.57 -4.16
C LEU A 180 15.29 2.79 -3.64
N ARG A 181 15.66 2.12 -2.55
CA ARG A 181 16.96 2.32 -1.91
C ARG A 181 17.36 1.17 -1.01
N GLU A 182 18.67 1.06 -0.82
CA GLU A 182 19.27 0.17 0.16
C GLU A 182 20.25 0.94 1.06
N LEU A 183 20.29 0.56 2.34
CA LEU A 183 21.20 1.10 3.35
C LEU A 183 21.79 -0.05 4.16
N GLN A 184 23.02 0.11 4.66
CA GLN A 184 23.66 -0.83 5.58
C GLN A 184 23.77 -0.19 6.96
N LEU A 185 22.99 -0.67 7.94
CA LEU A 185 22.92 -0.14 9.31
C LEU A 185 23.49 -1.15 10.32
N GLY A 186 24.82 -1.20 10.40
CA GLY A 186 25.56 -2.21 11.15
C GLY A 186 25.62 -3.57 10.44
N ASP A 187 26.30 -4.55 11.03
CA ASP A 187 26.57 -5.84 10.37
C ASP A 187 25.65 -6.98 10.84
N LYS A 188 24.87 -6.71 11.89
CA LYS A 188 23.90 -7.64 12.47
C LYS A 188 22.88 -6.87 13.27
N ILE A 189 21.61 -7.15 13.04
CA ILE A 189 20.52 -6.60 13.84
C ILE A 189 19.58 -7.71 14.30
N THR A 190 18.95 -7.47 15.44
CA THR A 190 17.97 -8.35 16.07
C THR A 190 16.62 -7.67 16.26
N VAL A 191 16.63 -6.33 16.36
CA VAL A 191 15.45 -5.47 16.40
C VAL A 191 15.68 -4.27 15.50
N PHE A 192 14.61 -3.78 14.90
CA PHE A 192 14.57 -2.59 14.05
C PHE A 192 13.32 -1.79 14.41
N ALA A 193 13.36 -0.47 14.26
CA ALA A 193 12.19 0.39 14.31
C ALA A 193 12.46 1.69 13.56
N ILE A 194 11.39 2.39 13.21
CA ILE A 194 11.43 3.70 12.58
C ILE A 194 10.84 4.73 13.54
N LEU A 195 11.56 5.83 13.75
CA LEU A 195 11.04 7.02 14.41
C LEU A 195 10.74 8.07 13.35
N SER A 196 9.45 8.39 13.19
CA SER A 196 8.96 9.34 12.19
C SER A 196 8.54 10.65 12.84
N TYR A 197 9.13 11.77 12.41
CA TYR A 197 8.80 13.13 12.85
C TYR A 197 8.56 14.02 11.63
N ASP A 198 7.31 14.19 11.20
CA ASP A 198 6.96 14.92 9.97
C ASP A 198 7.90 14.53 8.81
N LYS A 199 8.87 15.38 8.48
CA LYS A 199 9.86 15.18 7.40
C LYS A 199 11.12 14.40 7.77
N ARG A 200 11.37 14.15 9.04
CA ARG A 200 12.58 13.48 9.52
C ARG A 200 12.28 12.04 9.92
N LYS A 201 13.01 11.11 9.31
CA LYS A 201 12.89 9.68 9.57
C LYS A 201 14.21 9.18 10.14
N LEU A 202 14.17 8.56 11.31
CA LEU A 202 15.34 7.95 11.95
C LEU A 202 15.13 6.44 12.04
N PHE A 203 16.20 5.69 11.84
CA PHE A 203 16.18 4.25 12.02
C PHE A 203 16.81 3.91 13.37
N VAL A 204 16.24 2.95 14.08
CA VAL A 204 16.79 2.44 15.33
C VAL A 204 17.09 0.97 15.15
N THR A 205 18.33 0.56 15.39
CA THR A 205 18.72 -0.85 15.35
C THR A 205 19.25 -1.29 16.70
N GLY A 206 19.03 -2.57 17.02
CA GLY A 206 19.64 -3.22 18.17
C GLY A 206 20.18 -4.58 17.78
N ASP A 207 21.32 -4.96 18.35
CA ASP A 207 22.03 -6.19 18.04
C ASP A 207 22.12 -7.09 19.28
N LEU A 208 23.22 -7.83 19.46
CA LEU A 208 23.45 -8.65 20.65
C LEU A 208 24.12 -7.89 21.82
N SER A 209 24.35 -6.59 21.68
CA SER A 209 24.85 -5.70 22.72
C SER A 209 23.72 -5.10 23.57
N SER A 210 24.05 -4.32 24.60
CA SER A 210 23.07 -3.59 25.40
C SER A 210 22.69 -2.23 24.80
N THR A 211 23.27 -1.84 23.67
CA THR A 211 23.07 -0.51 23.09
C THR A 211 22.23 -0.59 21.83
N LEU A 212 21.26 0.31 21.71
CA LEU A 212 20.61 0.63 20.45
C LEU A 212 21.42 1.70 19.72
N LYS A 213 21.46 1.60 18.40
CA LYS A 213 22.06 2.60 17.51
C LYS A 213 20.97 3.33 16.78
N ILE A 214 21.10 4.64 16.69
CA ILE A 214 20.16 5.52 16.01
C ILE A 214 20.86 6.08 14.77
N TRP A 215 20.22 5.90 13.63
CA TRP A 215 20.77 6.20 12.33
C TRP A 215 19.91 7.23 11.63
N ASP A 216 20.56 8.10 10.86
CA ASP A 216 19.87 8.95 9.90
C ASP A 216 19.58 8.19 8.60
N ILE A 217 18.73 8.76 7.76
CA ILE A 217 18.35 8.18 6.47
C ILE A 217 19.52 8.07 5.49
N ASP A 218 20.63 8.78 5.73
CA ASP A 218 21.85 8.65 4.95
C ASP A 218 22.71 7.44 5.34
N GLY A 219 22.37 6.76 6.44
CA GLY A 219 23.12 5.63 6.99
C GLY A 219 24.17 6.03 8.02
N SER A 220 24.29 7.31 8.38
CA SER A 220 25.17 7.75 9.46
C SER A 220 24.58 7.42 10.83
N GLU A 221 25.42 6.93 11.74
CA GLU A 221 25.06 6.76 13.16
C GLU A 221 25.08 8.15 13.82
N ILE A 222 23.95 8.58 14.37
CA ILE A 222 23.79 9.92 14.96
C ILE A 222 23.75 9.90 16.48
N ASP A 223 23.39 8.77 17.09
CA ASP A 223 23.31 8.61 18.54
C ASP A 223 23.26 7.12 18.92
N CYS A 224 23.45 6.83 20.20
CA CYS A 224 23.27 5.51 20.78
C CYS A 224 22.56 5.56 22.13
N LEU A 225 21.84 4.49 22.47
CA LEU A 225 21.05 4.39 23.68
C LEU A 225 21.34 3.08 24.40
N ASP A 226 21.92 3.15 25.60
CA ASP A 226 22.10 1.98 26.46
C ASP A 226 20.76 1.58 27.11
N VAL A 227 20.26 0.41 26.75
CA VAL A 227 19.05 -0.19 27.31
C VAL A 227 19.37 -1.20 28.42
N GLY A 228 20.64 -1.35 28.79
CA GLY A 228 21.13 -2.10 29.94
C GLY A 228 21.25 -3.62 29.73
N ASN A 229 20.63 -4.18 28.69
CA ASN A 229 20.79 -5.58 28.31
C ASN A 229 20.37 -5.79 26.85
N VAL A 230 20.54 -7.02 26.33
CA VAL A 230 20.32 -7.33 24.92
C VAL A 230 18.84 -7.10 24.54
N PRO A 231 18.55 -6.24 23.55
CA PRO A 231 17.19 -5.98 23.11
C PRO A 231 16.59 -7.23 22.45
N ARG A 232 15.27 -7.38 22.60
CA ARG A 232 14.54 -8.58 22.19
C ARG A 232 13.34 -8.27 21.31
N ALA A 233 12.67 -7.16 21.59
CA ALA A 233 11.64 -6.56 20.77
C ALA A 233 11.61 -5.06 21.05
N MET A 234 11.22 -4.29 20.05
CA MET A 234 11.19 -2.83 20.09
C MET A 234 9.96 -2.35 19.34
N ALA A 235 9.40 -1.22 19.77
CA ALA A 235 8.35 -0.54 19.05
C ALA A 235 8.42 0.96 19.30
N THR A 236 7.98 1.71 18.30
CA THR A 236 7.93 3.16 18.31
C THR A 236 6.49 3.63 18.18
N GLY A 237 6.16 4.71 18.89
CA GLY A 237 4.95 5.48 18.66
C GLY A 237 5.19 6.49 17.55
N VAL A 238 4.15 6.77 16.77
CA VAL A 238 4.15 7.88 15.82
C VAL A 238 3.64 9.13 16.57
N PRO A 239 4.44 10.21 16.63
CA PRO A 239 3.97 11.47 17.19
C PRO A 239 2.74 12.00 16.44
N ASP A 240 1.86 12.70 17.13
CA ASP A 240 0.74 13.40 16.50
C ASP A 240 1.17 14.80 16.02
N ASP A 241 0.30 15.49 15.27
CA ASP A 241 0.57 16.84 14.73
C ASP A 241 0.84 17.91 15.81
N ILE A 242 0.65 17.56 17.09
CA ILE A 242 0.70 18.47 18.24
C ILE A 242 1.98 18.26 19.06
N SER A 243 2.62 17.10 18.98
CA SER A 243 3.74 16.70 19.83
C SER A 243 4.92 16.18 19.01
N ASP A 244 6.10 16.78 19.19
CA ASP A 244 7.37 16.29 18.64
C ASP A 244 7.98 15.10 19.43
N ILE A 245 7.17 14.46 20.28
CA ILE A 245 7.57 13.34 21.15
C ILE A 245 7.07 12.02 20.57
N ALA A 246 8.02 11.16 20.20
CA ALA A 246 7.77 9.76 19.93
C ALA A 246 8.09 8.93 21.18
N TYR A 247 7.34 7.85 21.39
CA TYR A 247 7.67 6.86 22.42
C TYR A 247 8.49 5.73 21.83
N LEU A 248 9.57 5.34 22.49
CA LEU A 248 10.37 4.16 22.18
C LEU A 248 10.27 3.18 23.34
N VAL A 249 9.79 1.97 23.06
CA VAL A 249 9.68 0.91 24.07
C VAL A 249 10.55 -0.26 23.65
N VAL A 250 11.36 -0.73 24.59
CA VAL A 250 12.34 -1.79 24.35
C VAL A 250 12.19 -2.87 25.42
N SER A 251 12.04 -4.11 24.97
CA SER A 251 12.15 -5.27 25.85
C SER A 251 13.54 -5.89 25.75
N THR A 252 14.06 -6.39 26.86
CA THR A 252 15.41 -6.92 26.95
C THR A 252 15.44 -8.37 27.47
N LYS A 253 16.56 -9.09 27.22
CA LYS A 253 16.72 -10.50 27.62
C LYS A 253 16.66 -10.74 29.13
N ASP A 254 16.96 -9.74 29.94
CA ASP A 254 16.83 -9.80 31.41
C ASP A 254 15.38 -9.56 31.89
N ARG A 255 14.41 -9.63 30.98
CA ARG A 255 12.97 -9.50 31.27
C ARG A 255 12.64 -8.14 31.88
N LYS A 256 13.08 -7.09 31.20
CA LYS A 256 12.67 -5.71 31.47
C LYS A 256 12.03 -5.10 30.25
N LEU A 257 11.12 -4.15 30.49
CA LEU A 257 10.51 -3.29 29.49
C LEU A 257 10.86 -1.85 29.86
N SER A 258 11.65 -1.20 29.02
CA SER A 258 12.10 0.18 29.20
C SER A 258 11.34 1.11 28.27
N PHE A 259 10.90 2.24 28.80
CA PHE A 259 10.08 3.24 28.11
C PHE A 259 10.88 4.53 28.00
N TRP A 260 10.93 5.09 26.79
CA TRP A 260 11.70 6.28 26.48
C TRP A 260 10.83 7.27 25.71
N GLU A 261 10.94 8.54 26.05
CA GLU A 261 10.49 9.65 25.23
C GLU A 261 11.66 10.10 24.35
N VAL A 262 11.41 10.19 23.05
CA VAL A 262 12.37 10.71 22.08
C VAL A 262 11.78 11.98 21.49
N GLU A 263 12.41 13.11 21.81
CA GLU A 263 12.01 14.43 21.33
C GLU A 263 12.97 14.85 20.23
N GLN A 264 12.42 15.21 19.07
CA GLN A 264 13.24 15.72 17.98
C GLN A 264 13.30 17.25 17.97
N THR A 265 14.49 17.78 18.24
CA THR A 265 14.73 19.23 18.32
C THR A 265 15.33 19.83 17.04
N ASN A 266 15.85 18.99 16.14
CA ASN A 266 16.67 19.43 15.01
C ASN A 266 15.97 19.17 13.68
N LYS A 267 15.90 20.21 12.84
CA LYS A 267 15.40 20.11 11.46
C LYS A 267 16.27 19.17 10.63
N ALA A 268 15.65 18.56 9.62
CA ALA A 268 16.34 17.68 8.69
C ALA A 268 17.53 18.38 8.00
N SER A 269 18.69 17.72 7.95
CA SER A 269 19.92 18.25 7.35
C SER A 269 19.81 18.41 5.84
N LYS A 270 20.78 19.11 5.21
CA LYS A 270 20.81 19.27 3.75
C LYS A 270 21.02 17.92 3.05
N ALA A 271 21.86 17.04 3.62
CA ALA A 271 22.13 15.71 3.07
C ALA A 271 20.86 14.84 3.10
N GLU A 272 20.17 14.82 4.24
CA GLU A 272 18.87 14.12 4.40
C GLU A 272 17.86 14.54 3.33
N ARG A 273 17.69 15.85 3.12
CA ARG A 273 16.74 16.37 2.12
C ARG A 273 17.09 15.96 0.70
N VAL A 274 18.38 16.00 0.35
CA VAL A 274 18.85 15.59 -0.99
C VAL A 274 18.57 14.11 -1.20
N ILE A 275 18.81 13.29 -0.19
CA ILE A 275 18.54 11.86 -0.22
C ILE A 275 17.05 11.56 -0.35
N LEU A 276 16.21 12.20 0.45
CA LEU A 276 14.75 12.07 0.35
C LEU A 276 14.27 12.47 -1.05
N GLN A 277 14.82 13.55 -1.59
CA GLN A 277 14.53 13.98 -2.96
C GLN A 277 14.98 12.94 -4.00
N GLN A 278 16.16 12.31 -3.83
CA GLN A 278 16.63 11.24 -4.72
C GLN A 278 15.72 10.00 -4.67
N ILE A 279 15.27 9.60 -3.48
CA ILE A 279 14.32 8.49 -3.31
C ILE A 279 13.00 8.84 -4.00
N GLY A 280 12.47 10.04 -3.76
CA GLY A 280 11.25 10.53 -4.40
C GLY A 280 11.36 10.60 -5.93
N SER A 281 12.46 11.13 -6.46
CA SER A 281 12.70 11.15 -7.91
C SER A 281 12.85 9.74 -8.51
N THR A 282 13.47 8.81 -7.77
CA THR A 282 13.57 7.40 -8.19
C THR A 282 12.18 6.76 -8.24
N LYS A 283 11.36 6.98 -7.21
CA LYS A 283 9.97 6.54 -7.14
C LYS A 283 9.15 7.06 -8.33
N GLU A 284 9.24 8.35 -8.63
CA GLU A 284 8.59 8.99 -9.78
C GLU A 284 9.01 8.36 -11.13
N ILE A 285 10.31 8.11 -11.32
CA ILE A 285 10.82 7.44 -12.53
C ILE A 285 10.31 5.99 -12.61
N LEU A 286 10.29 5.27 -11.49
CA LEU A 286 9.89 3.87 -11.45
C LEU A 286 8.40 3.70 -11.73
N TYR A 287 7.55 4.58 -11.23
CA TYR A 287 6.12 4.60 -11.57
C TYR A 287 5.86 4.81 -13.07
N ARG A 288 6.83 5.34 -13.83
CA ARG A 288 6.74 5.45 -15.29
C ARG A 288 7.06 4.16 -16.05
N ARG A 289 7.48 3.06 -15.41
CA ARG A 289 7.92 1.82 -16.10
C ARG A 289 6.97 0.65 -15.89
N ALA A 290 6.57 -0.03 -16.98
CA ALA A 290 5.61 -1.13 -16.98
C ALA A 290 5.97 -2.32 -16.05
N ILE A 291 5.00 -2.83 -15.28
CA ILE A 291 5.13 -4.03 -14.40
C ILE A 291 4.69 -5.32 -15.05
N LYS A 292 4.11 -5.22 -16.24
CA LYS A 292 3.86 -6.36 -17.12
C LYS A 292 4.39 -6.04 -18.50
N CYS A 293 4.84 -7.07 -19.19
CA CYS A 293 5.15 -6.92 -20.60
C CYS A 293 3.86 -6.75 -21.40
N GLY A 294 3.66 -5.59 -22.02
CA GLY A 294 2.52 -5.36 -22.91
C GLY A 294 2.46 -6.27 -24.15
N ASN A 295 3.49 -7.09 -24.40
CA ASN A 295 3.51 -8.08 -25.46
C ASN A 295 3.09 -9.50 -25.01
N CYS A 296 3.42 -9.92 -23.78
CA CYS A 296 3.14 -11.28 -23.31
C CYS A 296 2.47 -11.38 -21.92
N GLY A 297 2.16 -10.26 -21.27
CA GLY A 297 1.50 -10.20 -19.97
C GLY A 297 2.36 -10.65 -18.77
N ALA A 298 3.58 -11.14 -19.01
CA ALA A 298 4.46 -11.62 -17.94
C ALA A 298 4.83 -10.48 -16.97
N PRO A 299 4.91 -10.74 -15.65
CA PRO A 299 5.43 -9.77 -14.69
C PRO A 299 6.85 -9.37 -15.06
N THR A 300 7.13 -8.08 -15.01
CA THR A 300 8.45 -7.54 -15.35
C THR A 300 9.06 -6.83 -14.18
N SER A 301 10.36 -7.04 -13.96
CA SER A 301 11.13 -6.13 -13.13
C SER A 301 11.05 -4.76 -13.79
N PRO A 302 10.66 -3.73 -13.06
CA PRO A 302 10.55 -2.40 -13.66
C PRO A 302 11.93 -1.78 -13.91
N GLU A 303 12.96 -2.31 -13.27
CA GLU A 303 14.34 -1.97 -13.55
C GLU A 303 14.80 -2.55 -14.90
N ALA A 304 14.11 -3.56 -15.44
CA ALA A 304 14.45 -4.21 -16.71
C ALA A 304 14.06 -3.38 -17.92
N ALA A 305 14.96 -3.31 -18.91
CA ALA A 305 14.69 -2.67 -20.20
C ALA A 305 13.89 -3.58 -21.17
N SER A 306 13.84 -4.88 -20.87
CA SER A 306 13.15 -5.89 -21.68
C SER A 306 12.49 -6.95 -20.82
N CYS A 307 11.43 -7.56 -21.34
CA CYS A 307 10.76 -8.67 -20.70
C CYS A 307 11.68 -9.90 -20.64
N SER A 308 11.88 -10.45 -19.45
CA SER A 308 12.65 -11.70 -19.28
C SER A 308 11.95 -12.92 -19.89
N SER A 309 10.64 -12.86 -20.10
CA SER A 309 9.86 -13.94 -20.69
C SER A 309 9.86 -13.92 -22.23
N CYS A 310 9.64 -12.76 -22.86
CA CYS A 310 9.50 -12.68 -24.33
C CYS A 310 10.49 -11.75 -25.03
N GLY A 311 11.41 -11.10 -24.29
CA GLY A 311 12.44 -10.21 -24.85
C GLY A 311 11.95 -8.84 -25.33
N ALA A 312 10.64 -8.55 -25.29
CA ALA A 312 10.09 -7.28 -25.76
C ALA A 312 10.62 -6.10 -24.93
N LYS A 313 10.94 -4.98 -25.58
CA LYS A 313 11.31 -3.74 -24.88
C LYS A 313 10.12 -3.24 -24.07
N LEU A 314 10.37 -2.94 -22.80
CA LEU A 314 9.34 -2.42 -21.92
C LEU A 314 9.25 -0.90 -22.10
N GLN A 315 8.04 -0.43 -22.42
CA GLN A 315 7.80 0.98 -22.66
C GLN A 315 7.74 1.75 -21.34
N MET A 316 8.21 2.99 -21.37
CA MET A 316 7.96 3.95 -20.31
C MET A 316 6.68 4.72 -20.65
N MET A 317 5.77 4.82 -19.69
CA MET A 317 4.61 5.69 -19.78
C MET A 317 4.94 7.01 -19.10
N GLU A 318 4.68 8.11 -19.77
CA GLU A 318 4.86 9.42 -19.17
C GLU A 318 3.81 9.63 -18.07
N GLU A 319 4.22 10.25 -16.95
CA GLU A 319 3.37 10.36 -15.76
C GLU A 319 2.05 11.09 -16.01
N TYR A 320 2.05 12.07 -16.92
CA TYR A 320 0.83 12.77 -17.29
C TYR A 320 -0.18 11.85 -17.98
N VAL A 321 0.28 10.84 -18.75
CA VAL A 321 -0.60 9.86 -19.40
C VAL A 321 -1.29 9.00 -18.35
N ILE A 322 -0.54 8.56 -17.33
CA ILE A 322 -1.09 7.77 -16.21
C ILE A 322 -2.10 8.63 -15.43
N LYS A 323 -1.74 9.88 -15.12
CA LYS A 323 -2.63 10.82 -14.43
C LYS A 323 -3.91 11.11 -15.21
N GLU A 324 -3.82 11.36 -16.51
CA GLU A 324 -4.98 11.56 -17.38
C GLU A 324 -5.88 10.32 -17.39
N PHE A 325 -5.29 9.12 -17.48
CA PHE A 325 -6.05 7.87 -17.43
C PHE A 325 -6.77 7.70 -16.09
N ILE A 326 -6.08 7.96 -14.97
CA ILE A 326 -6.67 7.90 -13.62
C ILE A 326 -7.82 8.91 -13.52
N GLN A 327 -7.61 10.16 -13.94
CA GLN A 327 -8.63 11.20 -13.94
C GLN A 327 -9.84 10.81 -14.79
N GLU A 328 -9.62 10.32 -16.01
CA GLU A 328 -10.67 9.85 -16.90
C GLU A 328 -11.44 8.68 -16.29
N SER A 329 -10.74 7.72 -15.68
CA SER A 329 -11.36 6.54 -15.06
C SER A 329 -12.22 6.96 -13.87
N ILE A 330 -11.66 7.74 -12.94
CA ILE A 330 -12.37 8.28 -11.78
C ILE A 330 -13.60 9.08 -12.23
N ASP A 331 -13.45 9.98 -13.20
CA ASP A 331 -14.56 10.77 -13.72
C ASP A 331 -15.67 9.88 -14.27
N THR A 332 -15.31 8.92 -15.11
CA THR A 332 -16.24 8.01 -15.77
C THR A 332 -17.01 7.17 -14.75
N ILE A 333 -16.33 6.59 -13.77
CA ILE A 333 -16.95 5.74 -12.74
C ILE A 333 -17.87 6.59 -11.85
N THR A 334 -17.39 7.74 -11.37
CA THR A 334 -18.16 8.59 -10.45
C THR A 334 -19.31 9.34 -11.13
N MET A 335 -19.33 9.44 -12.45
CA MET A 335 -20.52 9.89 -13.20
C MET A 335 -21.67 8.88 -13.07
N LYS A 336 -21.38 7.57 -13.03
CA LYS A 336 -22.38 6.51 -12.86
C LYS A 336 -22.73 6.29 -11.39
N HIS A 337 -21.77 6.49 -10.50
CA HIS A 337 -21.91 6.35 -9.05
C HIS A 337 -21.76 7.71 -8.34
N GLN A 338 -22.88 8.43 -8.16
CA GLN A 338 -22.88 9.74 -7.48
C GLN A 338 -22.38 9.67 -6.03
N GLN A 339 -22.53 8.50 -5.38
CA GLN A 339 -21.97 8.22 -4.07
C GLN A 339 -21.29 6.86 -4.14
N ILE A 340 -20.00 6.81 -3.79
CA ILE A 340 -19.21 5.58 -3.82
C ILE A 340 -18.18 5.57 -2.70
N LYS A 341 -18.04 4.43 -2.02
CA LYS A 341 -16.98 4.24 -1.03
C LYS A 341 -15.63 4.19 -1.74
N LEU A 342 -14.60 4.76 -1.12
CA LEU A 342 -13.26 4.83 -1.71
C LEU A 342 -12.71 3.44 -2.04
N LYS A 343 -12.82 2.47 -1.13
CA LYS A 343 -12.47 1.06 -1.40
C LYS A 343 -13.17 0.41 -2.60
N ASP A 344 -14.44 0.76 -2.83
CA ASP A 344 -15.21 0.20 -3.94
C ASP A 344 -14.80 0.88 -5.24
N LEU A 345 -14.51 2.18 -5.20
CA LEU A 345 -13.91 2.92 -6.31
C LEU A 345 -12.52 2.39 -6.64
N ASP A 346 -11.68 2.12 -5.64
CA ASP A 346 -10.37 1.51 -5.82
C ASP A 346 -10.46 0.13 -6.47
N ARG A 347 -11.32 -0.75 -5.94
CA ARG A 347 -11.57 -2.08 -6.53
C ARG A 347 -11.97 -1.99 -8.01
N ILE A 348 -12.75 -0.99 -8.38
CA ILE A 348 -13.11 -0.72 -9.78
C ILE A 348 -11.88 -0.24 -10.56
N LEU A 349 -11.16 0.76 -10.05
CA LEU A 349 -9.98 1.34 -10.69
C LEU A 349 -8.88 0.30 -10.94
N ARG A 350 -8.62 -0.61 -10.01
CA ARG A 350 -7.64 -1.70 -10.17
C ARG A 350 -7.90 -2.61 -11.37
N LYS A 351 -9.15 -2.68 -11.85
CA LYS A 351 -9.54 -3.43 -13.06
C LYS A 351 -9.40 -2.60 -14.33
N THR A 352 -9.50 -1.27 -14.22
CA THR A 352 -9.52 -0.38 -15.37
C THR A 352 -8.17 0.24 -15.68
N LEU A 353 -7.30 0.38 -14.68
CA LEU A 353 -6.05 1.10 -14.83
C LEU A 353 -4.93 0.22 -15.40
N PRO A 354 -4.10 0.78 -16.31
CA PRO A 354 -2.90 0.11 -16.77
C PRO A 354 -1.95 -0.09 -15.59
N ARG A 355 -1.37 -1.27 -15.51
CA ARG A 355 -0.35 -1.59 -14.51
C ARG A 355 0.99 -1.04 -15.02
N PRO A 356 1.59 -0.02 -14.37
CA PRO A 356 1.72 0.14 -12.92
C PRO A 356 1.17 1.47 -12.40
N ALA A 357 -0.09 1.79 -12.65
CA ALA A 357 -0.71 2.97 -12.07
C ALA A 357 -0.70 2.87 -10.53
N THR A 358 0.23 3.58 -9.90
CA THR A 358 0.11 3.96 -8.49
C THR A 358 -0.68 5.23 -8.38
N TYR A 359 -1.46 5.29 -7.32
CA TYR A 359 -2.13 6.49 -6.91
C TYR A 359 -2.41 6.39 -5.42
N ASN A 360 -2.45 7.54 -4.78
CA ASN A 360 -3.25 7.69 -3.58
C ASN A 360 -4.64 8.19 -3.99
N LEU A 361 -5.68 7.38 -3.83
CA LEU A 361 -7.03 7.63 -4.35
C LEU A 361 -7.63 8.88 -3.72
N ARG A 362 -7.62 8.94 -2.40
CA ARG A 362 -8.06 10.11 -1.63
C ARG A 362 -7.39 11.39 -2.08
N ARG A 363 -6.06 11.39 -2.22
CA ARG A 363 -5.31 12.57 -2.68
C ARG A 363 -5.62 12.93 -4.14
N SER A 364 -5.78 11.93 -5.00
CA SER A 364 -6.16 12.12 -6.40
C SER A 364 -7.53 12.80 -6.49
N LEU A 365 -8.52 12.34 -5.73
CA LEU A 365 -9.84 12.96 -5.63
C LEU A 365 -9.77 14.38 -5.07
N GLN A 366 -9.03 14.61 -3.98
CA GLN A 366 -8.84 15.95 -3.42
C GLN A 366 -8.20 16.92 -4.42
N THR A 367 -7.24 16.45 -5.21
CA THR A 367 -6.58 17.24 -6.26
C THR A 367 -7.57 17.59 -7.37
N MET A 368 -8.37 16.63 -7.83
CA MET A 368 -9.38 16.84 -8.86
C MET A 368 -10.50 17.80 -8.43
N ILE A 369 -10.95 17.69 -7.17
CA ILE A 369 -11.93 18.62 -6.58
C ILE A 369 -11.34 20.03 -6.52
N LYS A 370 -10.10 20.16 -5.99
CA LYS A 370 -9.42 21.45 -5.86
C LYS A 370 -9.10 22.10 -7.21
N SER A 371 -8.84 21.31 -8.25
CA SER A 371 -8.61 21.79 -9.61
C SER A 371 -9.90 21.97 -10.40
N ASP A 372 -11.07 21.90 -9.75
CA ASP A 372 -12.37 22.11 -10.38
C ASP A 372 -12.70 21.11 -11.51
N TYR A 373 -12.04 19.94 -11.54
CA TYR A 373 -12.19 18.93 -12.60
C TYR A 373 -13.61 18.34 -12.59
N PHE A 374 -14.15 18.06 -11.41
CA PHE A 374 -15.56 17.79 -11.17
C PHE A 374 -15.97 18.38 -9.82
N GLU A 375 -17.28 18.53 -9.58
CA GLU A 375 -17.81 18.97 -8.30
C GLU A 375 -18.16 17.78 -7.40
N GLY A 376 -17.62 17.79 -6.19
CA GLY A 376 -17.86 16.77 -5.19
C GLY A 376 -17.07 17.03 -3.91
N TYR A 377 -17.28 16.17 -2.92
CA TYR A 377 -16.56 16.21 -1.65
C TYR A 377 -16.36 14.80 -1.11
N LEU A 378 -15.46 14.68 -0.13
CA LEU A 378 -15.24 13.45 0.63
C LEU A 378 -15.98 13.55 1.95
N ASP A 379 -16.88 12.60 2.21
CA ASP A 379 -17.55 12.40 3.49
C ASP A 379 -17.05 11.10 4.12
N GLY A 380 -16.10 11.21 5.04
CA GLY A 380 -15.36 10.05 5.55
C GLY A 380 -14.72 9.25 4.41
N SER A 381 -15.06 7.96 4.33
CA SER A 381 -14.62 7.02 3.29
C SER A 381 -15.51 6.98 2.04
N THR A 382 -16.41 7.95 1.88
CA THR A 382 -17.32 8.04 0.73
C THR A 382 -17.02 9.30 -0.09
N PHE A 383 -16.87 9.12 -1.39
CA PHE A 383 -16.88 10.23 -2.34
C PHE A 383 -18.32 10.53 -2.77
N VAL A 384 -18.70 11.80 -2.70
CA VAL A 384 -20.02 12.31 -3.10
C VAL A 384 -19.85 13.34 -4.21
N ARG A 385 -20.42 13.06 -5.39
CA ARG A 385 -20.43 13.96 -6.55
C ARG A 385 -21.69 14.84 -6.50
N THR A 386 -21.52 16.16 -6.55
CA THR A 386 -22.62 17.12 -6.33
C THR A 386 -23.27 17.61 -7.61
N GLU A 387 -22.50 17.90 -8.66
CA GLU A 387 -23.05 18.24 -9.98
C GLU A 387 -22.13 17.76 -11.12
N PRO A 388 -22.69 17.21 -12.22
CA PRO A 388 -21.91 16.98 -13.43
C PRO A 388 -21.70 18.33 -14.14
N LYS A 389 -20.48 18.91 -14.06
CA LYS A 389 -20.09 19.99 -14.98
C LYS A 389 -20.27 19.49 -16.41
N LYS A 390 -21.29 20.04 -17.10
CA LYS A 390 -21.69 19.78 -18.50
C LYS A 390 -21.51 18.31 -18.92
N LYS A 391 -22.60 17.53 -18.99
CA LYS A 391 -22.60 16.25 -19.74
C LYS A 391 -21.93 16.51 -21.08
N GLN A 392 -20.75 15.94 -21.30
CA GLN A 392 -20.11 15.94 -22.61
C GLN A 392 -21.10 15.20 -23.51
N ARG A 393 -21.82 15.94 -24.35
CA ARG A 393 -22.88 15.37 -25.19
C ARG A 393 -22.19 14.67 -26.35
N PHE A 394 -22.08 13.36 -26.25
CA PHE A 394 -21.71 12.54 -27.39
C PHE A 394 -22.81 12.60 -28.45
N LYS A 395 -22.41 12.47 -29.72
CA LYS A 395 -23.37 12.35 -30.83
C LYS A 395 -24.22 11.10 -30.60
N LYS A 396 -25.52 11.19 -30.84
CA LYS A 396 -26.42 10.03 -30.80
C LYS A 396 -25.99 9.00 -31.83
N LEU A 397 -25.91 7.74 -31.42
CA LEU A 397 -25.48 6.64 -32.29
C LEU A 397 -26.48 6.41 -33.43
N GLU A 398 -25.94 6.24 -34.64
CA GLU A 398 -26.69 5.83 -35.82
C GLU A 398 -26.85 4.31 -35.86
N ASP A 399 -27.95 3.81 -36.45
CA ASP A 399 -28.21 2.36 -36.56
C ASP A 399 -27.09 1.61 -37.30
N LYS A 400 -26.38 2.28 -38.21
CA LYS A 400 -25.23 1.73 -38.93
C LYS A 400 -24.03 1.50 -38.00
N GLU A 401 -23.74 2.48 -37.14
CA GLU A 401 -22.67 2.40 -36.14
C GLU A 401 -22.95 1.24 -35.18
N VAL A 402 -24.18 1.13 -34.67
CA VAL A 402 -24.59 0.03 -33.78
C VAL A 402 -24.43 -1.35 -34.42
N LYS A 403 -24.83 -1.50 -35.70
CA LYS A 403 -24.68 -2.76 -36.43
C LYS A 403 -23.21 -3.14 -36.65
N SER A 404 -22.35 -2.14 -36.86
CA SER A 404 -20.92 -2.35 -37.10
C SER A 404 -20.15 -2.83 -35.87
N VAL A 405 -20.61 -2.52 -34.64
CA VAL A 405 -19.94 -2.94 -33.40
C VAL A 405 -19.81 -4.46 -33.29
N LYS A 406 -20.89 -5.21 -33.59
CA LYS A 406 -20.87 -6.68 -33.51
C LYS A 406 -19.87 -7.27 -34.50
N SER A 407 -19.89 -6.82 -35.75
CA SER A 407 -18.95 -7.32 -36.78
C SER A 407 -17.52 -6.93 -36.45
N ALA A 408 -17.27 -5.67 -36.07
CA ALA A 408 -15.95 -5.17 -35.72
C ALA A 408 -15.36 -5.97 -34.55
N LEU A 409 -16.11 -6.17 -33.46
CA LEU A 409 -15.61 -6.94 -32.33
C LEU A 409 -15.29 -8.40 -32.70
N VAL A 410 -16.12 -9.05 -33.52
CA VAL A 410 -15.85 -10.42 -33.96
C VAL A 410 -14.59 -10.48 -34.83
N ASP A 411 -14.44 -9.56 -35.78
CA ASP A 411 -13.28 -9.52 -36.68
C ASP A 411 -11.99 -9.14 -35.94
N LEU A 412 -12.07 -8.25 -34.97
CA LEU A 412 -10.95 -7.85 -34.12
C LEU A 412 -10.50 -8.96 -33.17
N LEU A 413 -11.41 -9.85 -32.78
CA LEU A 413 -11.13 -10.98 -31.90
C LEU A 413 -10.82 -12.28 -32.65
N GLN A 414 -10.82 -12.27 -33.98
CA GLN A 414 -10.43 -13.44 -34.77
C GLN A 414 -8.93 -13.75 -34.57
N GLY A 415 -8.66 -14.69 -33.66
CA GLY A 415 -7.32 -15.20 -33.38
C GLY A 415 -6.51 -14.37 -32.38
N THR A 416 -7.12 -13.37 -31.74
CA THR A 416 -6.47 -12.56 -30.69
C THR A 416 -7.45 -12.17 -29.59
N ASP A 417 -7.00 -12.20 -28.34
CA ASP A 417 -7.80 -11.78 -27.18
C ASP A 417 -7.66 -10.28 -26.88
N SER A 418 -7.28 -9.46 -27.87
CA SER A 418 -7.04 -8.03 -27.65
C SER A 418 -7.60 -7.17 -28.76
N ILE A 419 -8.09 -5.98 -28.40
CA ILE A 419 -8.75 -5.02 -29.27
C ILE A 419 -8.13 -3.64 -29.09
N SER A 420 -7.72 -3.00 -30.18
CA SER A 420 -7.32 -1.59 -30.17
C SER A 420 -8.56 -0.69 -30.24
N VAL A 421 -8.69 0.26 -29.30
CA VAL A 421 -9.76 1.26 -29.26
C VAL A 421 -9.70 2.16 -30.51
N SER A 422 -8.50 2.56 -30.94
CA SER A 422 -8.28 3.30 -32.19
C SER A 422 -8.64 2.50 -33.44
N LYS A 423 -8.56 1.16 -33.39
CA LYS A 423 -9.03 0.29 -34.48
C LYS A 423 -10.55 0.16 -34.46
N MET A 424 -11.16 0.03 -33.27
CA MET A 424 -12.63 0.07 -33.13
C MET A 424 -13.22 1.38 -33.64
N GLU A 425 -12.63 2.53 -33.33
CA GLU A 425 -13.09 3.83 -33.84
C GLU A 425 -13.09 3.85 -35.38
N ARG A 426 -12.01 3.36 -36.00
CA ARG A 426 -11.90 3.29 -37.47
C ARG A 426 -12.93 2.36 -38.11
N GLU A 427 -13.25 1.24 -37.47
CA GLU A 427 -14.19 0.25 -38.02
C GLU A 427 -15.66 0.60 -37.75
N THR A 428 -15.94 1.21 -36.60
CA THR A 428 -17.32 1.49 -36.15
C THR A 428 -17.77 2.93 -36.41
N GLY A 429 -16.82 3.87 -36.57
CA GLY A 429 -17.08 5.30 -36.63
C GLY A 429 -17.43 5.94 -35.29
N ILE A 430 -17.43 5.17 -34.20
CA ILE A 430 -17.76 5.64 -32.86
C ILE A 430 -16.55 6.34 -32.25
N ASP A 431 -16.78 7.53 -31.69
CA ASP A 431 -15.75 8.34 -31.03
C ASP A 431 -14.95 7.52 -29.99
N ARG A 432 -13.62 7.58 -30.09
CA ARG A 432 -12.72 6.82 -29.21
C ARG A 432 -12.93 7.11 -27.72
N ILE A 433 -13.27 8.34 -27.33
CA ILE A 433 -13.48 8.71 -25.92
C ILE A 433 -14.74 8.02 -25.42
N LEU A 434 -15.80 8.01 -26.22
CA LEU A 434 -17.02 7.28 -25.89
C LEU A 434 -16.78 5.78 -25.76
N LEU A 435 -16.07 5.16 -26.72
CA LEU A 435 -15.72 3.73 -26.66
C LEU A 435 -14.94 3.41 -25.38
N ARG A 436 -13.93 4.23 -25.09
CA ARG A 436 -13.07 4.06 -23.93
C ARG A 436 -13.82 4.20 -22.61
N ARG A 437 -14.68 5.22 -22.46
CA ARG A 437 -15.57 5.38 -21.29
C ARG A 437 -16.49 4.18 -21.11
N THR A 438 -17.05 3.68 -22.20
CA THR A 438 -17.94 2.50 -22.16
C THR A 438 -17.18 1.27 -21.65
N LEU A 439 -15.97 1.02 -22.13
CA LEU A 439 -15.13 -0.08 -21.66
C LEU A 439 -14.78 0.05 -20.17
N ILE A 440 -14.43 1.26 -19.72
CA ILE A 440 -14.14 1.54 -18.30
C ILE A 440 -15.34 1.20 -17.42
N ILE A 441 -16.55 1.60 -17.82
CA ILE A 441 -17.78 1.30 -17.08
C ILE A 441 -18.03 -0.20 -17.01
N LEU A 442 -18.01 -0.88 -18.16
CA LEU A 442 -18.28 -2.31 -18.22
C LEU A 442 -17.26 -3.13 -17.41
N LEU A 443 -15.98 -2.73 -17.45
CA LEU A 443 -14.92 -3.33 -16.63
C LEU A 443 -15.17 -3.09 -15.14
N GLY A 444 -15.52 -1.86 -14.79
CA GLY A 444 -15.75 -1.49 -13.41
C GLY A 444 -16.92 -2.23 -12.77
N GLU A 445 -18.00 -2.38 -13.51
CA GLU A 445 -19.18 -3.15 -13.08
C GLU A 445 -18.95 -4.67 -13.13
N GLY A 446 -17.79 -5.11 -13.64
CA GLY A 446 -17.47 -6.53 -13.80
C GLY A 446 -18.36 -7.24 -14.82
N ILE A 447 -19.02 -6.49 -15.71
CA ILE A 447 -19.81 -7.04 -16.82
C ILE A 447 -18.87 -7.68 -17.84
N ILE A 448 -17.68 -7.08 -18.02
CA ILE A 448 -16.61 -7.63 -18.83
C ILE A 448 -15.36 -7.87 -17.98
N HIS A 449 -14.55 -8.84 -18.40
CA HIS A 449 -13.31 -9.23 -17.74
C HIS A 449 -12.15 -9.03 -18.70
N GLY A 450 -11.15 -8.28 -18.25
CA GLY A 450 -10.02 -7.88 -19.07
C GLY A 450 -9.24 -6.74 -18.44
N THR A 451 -8.35 -6.16 -19.22
CA THR A 451 -7.52 -5.01 -18.83
C THR A 451 -7.46 -4.00 -19.97
N LEU A 452 -7.65 -2.72 -19.66
CA LEU A 452 -7.51 -1.63 -20.61
C LEU A 452 -6.16 -0.93 -20.41
N GLU A 453 -5.20 -1.17 -21.31
CA GLU A 453 -3.87 -0.59 -21.27
C GLU A 453 -3.64 0.38 -22.43
N GLY A 454 -3.74 1.68 -22.14
CA GLY A 454 -3.64 2.73 -23.16
C GLY A 454 -4.73 2.60 -24.24
N ASP A 455 -4.32 2.23 -25.45
CA ASP A 455 -5.21 1.99 -26.59
C ASP A 455 -5.69 0.53 -26.68
N LEU A 456 -5.08 -0.40 -25.95
CA LEU A 456 -5.34 -1.83 -26.09
C LEU A 456 -6.25 -2.33 -24.96
N PHE A 457 -7.35 -2.95 -25.31
CA PHE A 457 -8.20 -3.73 -24.40
C PHE A 457 -7.89 -5.21 -24.57
N VAL A 458 -7.43 -5.87 -23.50
CA VAL A 458 -7.15 -7.31 -23.50
C VAL A 458 -8.24 -8.02 -22.71
N LEU A 459 -8.88 -9.02 -23.32
CA LEU A 459 -9.91 -9.86 -22.72
C LEU A 459 -9.30 -10.95 -21.86
N ASP A 460 -10.03 -11.35 -20.84
CA ASP A 460 -9.79 -12.62 -20.15
C ASP A 460 -10.35 -13.78 -21.00
N GLU A 461 -9.67 -14.94 -21.01
CA GLU A 461 -9.93 -16.11 -21.89
C GLU A 461 -11.36 -16.68 -21.76
N LYS A 462 -12.11 -16.27 -20.74
CA LYS A 462 -13.44 -16.79 -20.40
C LYS A 462 -14.60 -16.05 -21.06
N MET A 463 -14.35 -15.00 -21.86
CA MET A 463 -15.42 -14.10 -22.28
C MET A 463 -15.96 -14.38 -23.69
N ASN A 464 -17.29 -14.45 -23.82
CA ASN A 464 -17.97 -14.60 -25.11
C ASN A 464 -18.03 -13.24 -25.84
N SER A 465 -17.48 -13.17 -27.05
CA SER A 465 -17.42 -11.95 -27.87
C SER A 465 -18.80 -11.37 -28.23
N GLN A 466 -19.83 -12.21 -28.38
CA GLN A 466 -21.18 -11.77 -28.68
C GLN A 466 -21.86 -11.14 -27.46
N PHE A 467 -21.68 -11.74 -26.28
CA PHE A 467 -22.14 -11.15 -25.03
C PHE A 467 -21.45 -9.79 -24.77
N PHE A 468 -20.14 -9.71 -25.03
CA PHE A 468 -19.40 -8.47 -24.95
C PHE A 468 -19.99 -7.38 -25.86
N ALA A 469 -20.21 -7.70 -27.13
CA ALA A 469 -20.75 -6.75 -28.09
C ALA A 469 -22.14 -6.24 -27.70
N GLU A 470 -23.00 -7.11 -27.16
CA GLU A 470 -24.33 -6.72 -26.69
C GLU A 470 -24.28 -5.73 -25.53
N ARG A 471 -23.44 -6.00 -24.52
CA ARG A 471 -23.26 -5.10 -23.38
C ARG A 471 -22.60 -3.77 -23.76
N LEU A 472 -21.64 -3.81 -24.69
CA LEU A 472 -21.04 -2.60 -25.24
C LEU A 472 -22.09 -1.72 -25.94
N ILE A 473 -22.95 -2.30 -26.76
CA ILE A 473 -24.02 -1.56 -27.46
C ILE A 473 -25.04 -0.97 -26.48
N GLU A 474 -25.44 -1.73 -25.45
CA GLU A 474 -26.40 -1.27 -24.44
C GLU A 474 -25.87 -0.02 -23.70
N GLU A 475 -24.62 -0.07 -23.24
CA GLU A 475 -24.02 1.03 -22.49
C GLU A 475 -23.70 2.24 -23.39
N LEU A 476 -23.26 2.00 -24.63
CA LEU A 476 -23.08 3.05 -25.65
C LEU A 476 -24.38 3.84 -25.91
N LYS A 477 -25.52 3.15 -25.99
CA LYS A 477 -26.84 3.80 -26.11
C LYS A 477 -27.18 4.61 -24.87
N ALA A 478 -26.96 4.05 -23.67
CA ALA A 478 -27.24 4.75 -22.42
C ALA A 478 -26.45 6.07 -22.28
N LEU A 479 -25.20 6.10 -22.74
CA LEU A 479 -24.33 7.29 -22.68
C LEU A 479 -24.69 8.36 -23.73
N THR A 480 -25.29 7.98 -24.86
CA THR A 480 -25.59 8.89 -25.99
C THR A 480 -27.04 9.37 -26.04
N GLY A 481 -27.96 8.73 -25.30
CA GLY A 481 -29.38 9.09 -25.21
C GLY A 481 -30.22 8.51 -26.32
#